data_AF-A0A6J8EAT8-F1
#
_entry.id   AF-A0A6J8EAT8-F1
#
_cell.length_a   1.000
_cell.length_b   1.000
_cell.length_c   1.000
_cell.angle_alpha   90.00
_cell.angle_beta   90.00
_cell.angle_gamma   90.00
#
_symmetry.space_group_name_H-M   'P 1'
#
loop_
_entity.id
_entity.type
_entity.pdbx_description
1 polymer ?
#
loop_
_entity_poly.entity_id
_entity_poly.type
_entity_poly.pdbx_seq_one_letter_code
_entity_poly.pdbx_strand_id
1 'polypeptide(L)'
;MSNLSDELVATAKRISDLKTNMDMSDVIHIHDWFKQRYYKQISDDSSVSKCMRTNQAYSQFVHPMKAVENGYVPDFEYRYITEDIPFGLVVMKGIAEIVSVETPTIDKIIKWAQSKIGKEYLVGKGLKGKNLKEVRAPQSYGFRSLDELLNFIYVDMRSED
;
A
#
# COMPACT_ATOMS: atom_id res chain seq x y z
N MET A 1 10.02 -7.23 9.52
CA MET A 1 8.70 -6.54 9.46
C MET A 1 8.86 -5.24 8.68
N SER A 2 9.39 -5.30 7.46
CA SER A 2 9.58 -4.12 6.63
C SER A 2 9.60 -4.42 5.12
N ASN A 3 9.51 -5.69 4.73
CA ASN A 3 9.55 -6.14 3.34
C ASN A 3 8.57 -5.43 2.41
N LEU A 4 7.40 -5.03 2.90
CA LEU A 4 6.46 -4.21 2.11
C LEU A 4 7.10 -2.86 1.73
N SER A 5 7.79 -2.20 2.68
CA SER A 5 8.50 -0.95 2.40
C SER A 5 9.66 -1.18 1.43
N ASP A 6 10.37 -2.31 1.52
CA ASP A 6 11.41 -2.66 0.56
C ASP A 6 10.84 -2.79 -0.87
N GLU A 7 9.67 -3.44 -1.01
CA GLU A 7 8.95 -3.58 -2.28
C GLU A 7 8.52 -2.22 -2.86
N LEU A 8 8.05 -1.29 -2.02
CA LEU A 8 7.66 0.06 -2.47
C LEU A 8 8.87 0.91 -2.89
N VAL A 9 9.97 0.88 -2.13
CA VAL A 9 11.20 1.60 -2.49
C VAL A 9 11.81 1.02 -3.77
N ALA A 10 11.78 -0.31 -3.94
CA ALA A 10 12.21 -0.95 -5.18
C ALA A 10 11.35 -0.53 -6.38
N THR A 11 10.03 -0.40 -6.18
CA THR A 11 9.09 0.10 -7.20
C THR A 11 9.42 1.54 -7.60
N ALA A 12 9.63 2.42 -6.62
CA ALA A 12 10.01 3.81 -6.85
C ALA A 12 11.34 3.93 -7.61
N LYS A 13 12.36 3.19 -7.18
CA LYS A 13 13.65 3.13 -7.89
C LYS A 13 13.45 2.67 -9.34
N ARG A 14 12.63 1.63 -9.56
CA ARG A 14 12.36 1.13 -10.91
C ARG A 14 11.69 2.18 -11.80
N ILE A 15 10.80 2.99 -11.25
CA ILE A 15 10.17 4.10 -11.98
C ILE A 15 11.22 5.13 -12.40
N SER A 16 12.10 5.58 -11.49
CA SER A 16 13.18 6.52 -11.85
C SER A 16 14.17 5.94 -12.86
N ASP A 17 14.48 4.64 -12.79
CA ASP A 17 15.33 3.95 -13.78
C ASP A 17 14.66 3.93 -15.18
N LEU A 18 13.33 3.87 -15.25
CA LEU A 18 12.56 3.89 -16.50
C LEU A 18 12.28 5.31 -17.03
N LYS A 19 12.19 6.30 -16.14
CA LYS A 19 11.85 7.69 -16.44
C LYS A 19 12.83 8.61 -15.74
N THR A 20 13.91 8.94 -16.44
CA THR A 20 15.01 9.77 -15.89
C THR A 20 14.60 11.18 -15.50
N ASN A 21 13.46 11.68 -16.02
CA ASN A 21 12.87 12.96 -15.64
C ASN A 21 11.91 12.86 -14.43
N MET A 22 11.75 11.69 -13.83
CA MET A 22 10.88 11.45 -12.69
C MET A 22 11.73 11.15 -11.45
N ASP A 23 11.88 12.17 -10.62
CA ASP A 23 12.58 12.05 -9.34
C ASP A 23 11.68 11.36 -8.31
N MET A 24 12.13 10.20 -7.82
CA MET A 24 11.46 9.42 -6.76
C MET A 24 12.34 9.33 -5.50
N SER A 25 13.36 10.18 -5.36
CA SER A 25 14.32 10.12 -4.26
C SER A 25 13.69 10.37 -2.87
N ASP A 26 12.53 11.03 -2.82
CA ASP A 26 11.76 11.23 -1.60
C ASP A 26 11.01 9.97 -1.13
N VAL A 27 10.93 8.91 -1.95
CA VAL A 27 10.35 7.63 -1.54
C VAL A 27 11.36 6.87 -0.67
N ILE A 28 11.27 7.10 0.63
CA ILE A 28 12.15 6.51 1.65
C ILE A 28 11.57 5.27 2.30
N HIS A 29 12.43 4.48 2.95
CA HIS A 29 12.01 3.32 3.72
C HIS A 29 11.27 3.75 5.00
N ILE A 30 10.26 2.96 5.42
CA ILE A 30 9.41 3.28 6.58
C ILE A 30 10.19 3.46 7.89
N HIS A 31 11.33 2.79 8.03
CA HIS A 31 12.20 2.95 9.21
C HIS A 31 12.79 4.36 9.27
N ASP A 32 13.25 4.88 8.13
CA ASP A 32 13.80 6.24 8.05
C ASP A 32 12.69 7.27 8.29
N TRP A 33 11.50 7.02 7.76
CA TRP A 33 10.34 7.85 8.04
C TRP A 33 9.98 7.90 9.53
N PHE A 34 10.02 6.77 10.25
CA PHE A 34 9.84 6.75 11.72
C PHE A 34 10.87 7.62 12.44
N LYS A 35 12.15 7.49 12.05
CA LYS A 35 13.25 8.28 12.62
C LYS A 35 13.12 9.76 12.30
N GLN A 36 12.50 10.15 11.18
CA GLN A 36 12.29 11.56 10.84
C GLN A 36 11.07 12.16 11.55
N ARG A 37 9.98 11.40 11.67
CA ARG A 37 8.67 11.94 12.11
C ARG A 37 8.35 11.72 13.57
N TYR A 38 8.83 10.62 14.16
CA TYR A 38 8.49 10.21 15.52
C TYR A 38 9.70 10.13 16.47
N TYR A 39 10.85 10.74 16.11
CA TYR A 39 12.08 10.67 16.93
C TYR A 39 11.92 11.14 18.38
N LYS A 40 10.95 12.02 18.66
CA LYS A 40 10.68 12.50 20.03
C LYS A 40 9.75 11.57 20.81
N GLN A 41 9.07 10.66 20.13
CA GLN A 41 8.02 9.82 20.70
C GLN A 41 8.45 8.34 20.80
N ILE A 42 9.55 7.95 20.15
CA ILE A 42 10.10 6.60 20.15
C ILE A 42 11.29 6.53 21.11
N SER A 43 11.32 5.51 21.98
CA SER A 43 12.45 5.29 22.89
C SER A 43 13.44 4.21 22.43
N ASP A 44 13.09 3.38 21.45
CA ASP A 44 13.98 2.38 20.82
C ASP A 44 13.70 2.34 19.30
N ASP A 45 14.64 2.85 18.51
CA ASP A 45 14.55 2.92 17.04
C ASP A 45 15.42 1.88 16.32
N SER A 46 15.88 0.83 17.02
CA SER A 46 16.76 -0.21 16.46
C SER A 46 16.12 -1.03 15.33
N SER A 47 14.79 -1.02 15.23
CA SER A 47 14.04 -1.67 14.15
C SER A 47 12.64 -1.05 14.03
N VAL A 48 11.99 -1.17 12.87
CA VAL A 48 10.59 -0.75 12.66
C VAL A 48 9.66 -1.29 13.75
N SER A 49 9.86 -2.54 14.17
CA SER A 49 9.05 -3.17 15.21
C SER A 49 9.25 -2.52 16.59
N LYS A 50 10.47 -2.08 16.90
CA LYS A 50 10.78 -1.34 18.13
C LYS A 50 10.26 0.10 18.07
N CYS A 51 10.38 0.75 16.90
CA CYS A 51 9.74 2.05 16.65
C CYS A 51 8.25 1.98 16.98
N MET A 52 7.51 1.03 16.39
CA MET A 52 6.07 0.86 16.62
C MET A 52 5.73 0.59 18.10
N ARG A 53 6.45 -0.32 18.76
CA ARG A 53 6.15 -0.72 20.15
C ARG A 53 6.46 0.35 21.19
N THR A 54 7.47 1.18 20.93
CA THR A 54 7.94 2.19 21.89
C THR A 54 7.47 3.60 21.56
N ASN A 55 6.70 3.77 20.48
CA ASN A 55 6.11 5.06 20.12
C ASN A 55 4.95 5.41 21.07
N GLN A 56 5.16 6.40 21.93
CA GLN A 56 4.16 6.86 22.89
C GLN A 56 2.87 7.35 22.23
N ALA A 57 2.95 7.88 21.01
CA ALA A 57 1.78 8.32 20.25
C ALA A 57 0.80 7.19 19.93
N TYR A 58 1.25 5.92 19.99
CA TYR A 58 0.40 4.76 19.69
C TYR A 58 -0.16 4.06 20.93
N SER A 59 0.18 4.53 22.14
CA SER A 59 -0.14 3.85 23.41
C SER A 59 -1.63 3.66 23.70
N GLN A 60 -2.50 4.46 23.09
CA GLN A 60 -3.95 4.46 23.35
C GLN A 60 -4.78 3.70 22.31
N PHE A 61 -4.17 3.24 21.21
CA PHE A 61 -4.92 2.61 20.13
C PHE A 61 -5.11 1.10 20.39
N VAL A 62 -6.34 0.65 20.19
CA VAL A 62 -6.72 -0.77 20.24
C VAL A 62 -7.34 -1.17 18.90
N HIS A 63 -7.49 -2.47 18.67
CA HIS A 63 -8.09 -2.99 17.44
C HIS A 63 -9.58 -2.61 17.38
N PRO A 64 -10.13 -2.31 16.19
CA PRO A 64 -11.57 -2.21 16.00
C PRO A 64 -12.21 -3.60 16.16
N MET A 65 -13.17 -3.73 17.06
CA MET A 65 -13.80 -5.00 17.42
C MET A 65 -15.32 -4.90 17.43
N LYS A 66 -15.99 -6.00 17.09
CA LYS A 66 -17.43 -6.21 17.25
C LYS A 66 -17.71 -7.06 18.49
N ALA A 67 -18.67 -6.65 19.31
CA ALA A 67 -19.14 -7.45 20.43
C ALA A 67 -19.94 -8.67 19.93
N VAL A 68 -19.73 -9.81 20.58
CA VAL A 68 -20.46 -11.07 20.38
C VAL A 68 -20.87 -11.63 21.75
N GLU A 69 -21.76 -12.61 21.79
CA GLU A 69 -22.36 -13.16 23.03
C GLU A 69 -21.33 -13.43 24.14
N ASN A 70 -20.15 -13.94 23.80
CA ASN A 70 -19.08 -14.26 24.75
C ASN A 70 -17.73 -13.62 24.41
N GLY A 71 -17.73 -12.34 24.01
CA GLY A 71 -16.50 -11.56 23.85
C GLY A 71 -16.49 -10.64 22.64
N TYR A 72 -15.35 -10.59 21.95
CA TYR A 72 -15.12 -9.68 20.84
C TYR A 72 -14.43 -10.39 19.68
N VAL A 73 -14.80 -10.02 18.46
CA VAL A 73 -14.13 -10.45 17.22
C VAL A 73 -13.65 -9.23 16.43
N PRO A 74 -12.58 -9.33 15.62
CA PRO A 74 -12.12 -8.22 14.80
C PRO A 74 -13.20 -7.74 13.85
N ASP A 75 -13.37 -6.43 13.73
CA ASP A 75 -14.28 -5.84 12.76
C ASP A 75 -13.58 -5.67 11.41
N PHE A 76 -13.77 -6.64 10.52
CA PHE A 76 -13.22 -6.58 9.15
C PHE A 76 -13.97 -5.64 8.22
N GLU A 77 -15.13 -5.08 8.62
CA GLU A 77 -15.84 -4.06 7.84
C GLU A 77 -15.30 -2.66 8.11
N TYR A 78 -14.46 -2.51 9.12
CA TYR A 78 -13.82 -1.25 9.46
C TYR A 78 -12.89 -0.76 8.33
N ARG A 79 -12.77 0.56 8.18
CA ARG A 79 -12.09 1.22 7.06
C ARG A 79 -10.62 0.83 6.85
N TYR A 80 -9.93 0.33 7.88
CA TYR A 80 -8.57 -0.20 7.72
C TYR A 80 -8.48 -1.35 6.71
N ILE A 81 -9.56 -2.09 6.49
CA ILE A 81 -9.60 -3.13 5.45
C ILE A 81 -10.39 -2.64 4.24
N THR A 82 -11.55 -2.04 4.46
CA THR A 82 -12.48 -1.67 3.38
C THR A 82 -12.04 -0.44 2.58
N GLU A 83 -11.13 0.39 3.10
CA GLU A 83 -10.54 1.52 2.36
C GLU A 83 -9.06 1.27 2.00
N ASP A 84 -8.20 1.03 3.00
CA ASP A 84 -6.73 1.02 2.80
C ASP A 84 -6.26 -0.10 1.86
N ILE A 85 -6.98 -1.23 1.80
CA ILE A 85 -6.65 -2.33 0.90
C ILE A 85 -7.05 -2.02 -0.54
N PRO A 86 -8.35 -1.81 -0.89
CA PRO A 86 -8.75 -1.57 -2.26
C PRO A 86 -8.18 -0.27 -2.85
N PHE A 87 -8.10 0.81 -2.05
CA PHE A 87 -7.74 2.14 -2.56
C PHE A 87 -6.31 2.56 -2.23
N GLY A 88 -5.61 1.82 -1.38
CA GLY A 88 -4.18 2.00 -1.11
C GLY A 88 -3.36 0.84 -1.69
N LEU A 89 -3.39 -0.30 -1.00
CA LEU A 89 -2.45 -1.39 -1.26
C LEU A 89 -2.61 -2.05 -2.64
N VAL A 90 -3.85 -2.21 -3.11
CA VAL A 90 -4.13 -2.75 -4.45
C VAL A 90 -3.67 -1.77 -5.55
N VAL A 91 -3.74 -0.46 -5.30
CA VAL A 91 -3.22 0.56 -6.23
C VAL A 91 -1.70 0.47 -6.31
N MET A 92 -1.01 0.39 -5.17
CA MET A 92 0.45 0.22 -5.12
C MET A 92 0.90 -1.07 -5.83
N LYS A 93 0.18 -2.18 -5.63
CA LYS A 93 0.41 -3.43 -6.37
C LYS A 93 0.30 -3.20 -7.87
N GLY A 94 -0.73 -2.47 -8.32
CA GLY A 94 -0.96 -2.21 -9.74
C GLY A 94 0.17 -1.40 -10.36
N ILE A 95 0.70 -0.40 -9.64
CA ILE A 95 1.86 0.38 -10.07
C ILE A 95 3.12 -0.49 -10.12
N ALA A 96 3.36 -1.34 -9.13
CA ALA A 96 4.49 -2.27 -9.15
C ALA A 96 4.41 -3.26 -10.32
N GLU A 97 3.20 -3.75 -10.64
CA GLU A 97 2.95 -4.70 -11.73
C GLU A 97 3.26 -4.08 -13.11
N ILE A 98 2.86 -2.82 -13.37
CA ILE A 98 3.13 -2.16 -14.67
C ILE A 98 4.62 -1.85 -14.90
N VAL A 99 5.44 -1.80 -13.85
CA VAL A 99 6.90 -1.64 -13.96
C VAL A 99 7.68 -2.94 -13.73
N SER A 100 6.96 -4.06 -13.65
CA SER A 100 7.50 -5.42 -13.49
C SER A 100 8.32 -5.62 -12.20
N VAL A 101 7.87 -5.05 -11.08
CA VAL A 101 8.44 -5.30 -9.75
C VAL A 101 7.61 -6.34 -9.02
N GLU A 102 8.26 -7.40 -8.53
CA GLU A 102 7.63 -8.45 -7.73
C GLU A 102 7.33 -7.94 -6.32
N THR A 103 6.14 -8.25 -5.82
CA THR A 103 5.65 -7.74 -4.53
C THR A 103 5.06 -8.86 -3.65
N PRO A 104 5.85 -9.88 -3.28
CA PRO A 104 5.33 -11.06 -2.58
C PRO A 104 4.68 -10.75 -1.23
N THR A 105 5.14 -9.72 -0.52
CA THR A 105 4.57 -9.30 0.76
C THR A 105 3.23 -8.62 0.55
N ILE A 106 3.14 -7.68 -0.39
CA ILE A 106 1.89 -7.05 -0.78
C ILE A 106 0.87 -8.11 -1.26
N ASP A 107 1.30 -9.06 -2.09
CA ASP A 107 0.46 -10.14 -2.60
C ASP A 107 -0.16 -10.97 -1.47
N LYS A 108 0.65 -11.31 -0.46
CA LYS A 108 0.21 -12.06 0.72
C LYS A 108 -0.84 -11.29 1.51
N ILE A 109 -0.63 -9.99 1.71
CA ILE A 109 -1.55 -9.14 2.48
C ILE A 109 -2.87 -8.96 1.73
N ILE A 110 -2.83 -8.66 0.42
CA ILE A 110 -4.04 -8.51 -0.42
C ILE A 110 -4.84 -9.82 -0.42
N LYS A 111 -4.22 -10.97 -0.63
CA LYS A 111 -4.90 -12.28 -0.61
C LYS A 111 -5.62 -12.56 0.70
N TRP A 112 -4.95 -12.27 1.82
CA TRP A 112 -5.57 -12.41 3.13
C TRP A 112 -6.75 -11.44 3.29
N ALA A 113 -6.54 -10.14 3.04
CA ALA A 113 -7.53 -9.11 3.27
C ALA A 113 -8.78 -9.27 2.38
N GLN A 114 -8.58 -9.54 1.08
CA GLN A 114 -9.71 -9.73 0.14
C GLN A 114 -10.60 -10.91 0.57
N SER A 115 -10.01 -11.97 1.16
CA SER A 115 -10.77 -13.11 1.71
C SER A 115 -11.62 -12.72 2.92
N LYS A 116 -11.20 -11.73 3.71
CA LYS A 116 -11.95 -11.25 4.90
C LYS A 116 -13.17 -10.42 4.53
N ILE A 117 -13.13 -9.74 3.39
CA ILE A 117 -14.22 -8.86 2.92
C ILE A 117 -15.02 -9.45 1.75
N GLY A 118 -14.79 -10.71 1.40
CA GLY A 118 -15.52 -11.40 0.32
C GLY A 118 -15.29 -10.79 -1.07
N LYS A 119 -14.10 -10.21 -1.30
CA LYS A 119 -13.70 -9.59 -2.58
C LYS A 119 -12.56 -10.37 -3.22
N GLU A 120 -12.35 -10.15 -4.51
CA GLU A 120 -11.23 -10.73 -5.24
C GLU A 120 -10.64 -9.70 -6.20
N TYR A 121 -9.46 -9.19 -5.84
CA TYR A 121 -8.69 -8.22 -6.63
C TYR A 121 -7.47 -8.88 -7.28
N LEU A 122 -6.74 -9.70 -6.51
CA LEU A 122 -5.53 -10.39 -6.92
C LEU A 122 -5.81 -11.89 -7.11
N VAL A 123 -5.44 -12.44 -8.28
CA VAL A 123 -5.53 -13.87 -8.59
C VAL A 123 -4.19 -14.36 -9.10
N GLY A 124 -3.61 -15.37 -8.45
CA GLY A 124 -2.20 -15.73 -8.69
C GLY A 124 -1.28 -14.59 -8.24
N LYS A 125 -0.53 -13.99 -9.17
CA LYS A 125 0.36 -12.83 -8.93
C LYS A 125 -0.13 -11.53 -9.58
N GLY A 126 -1.21 -11.58 -10.36
CA GLY A 126 -1.67 -10.45 -11.18
C GLY A 126 -3.02 -9.91 -10.74
N LEU A 127 -3.21 -8.60 -10.89
CA LEU A 127 -4.48 -7.92 -10.66
C LEU A 127 -5.48 -8.24 -11.78
N LYS A 128 -6.24 -9.33 -11.57
CA LYS A 128 -7.22 -9.85 -12.53
C LYS A 128 -8.48 -10.44 -11.86
N GLY A 129 -8.70 -10.10 -10.59
CA GLY A 129 -9.87 -10.58 -9.85
C GLY A 129 -11.17 -9.92 -10.31
N LYS A 130 -12.29 -10.61 -10.07
CA LYS A 130 -13.63 -10.16 -10.54
C LYS A 130 -14.06 -8.79 -9.99
N ASN A 131 -13.52 -8.36 -8.85
CA ASN A 131 -13.85 -7.08 -8.21
C ASN A 131 -12.86 -5.95 -8.58
N LEU A 132 -11.96 -6.15 -9.55
CA LEU A 132 -10.94 -5.15 -9.90
C LEU A 132 -11.53 -3.82 -10.40
N LYS A 133 -12.73 -3.83 -10.99
CA LYS A 133 -13.41 -2.60 -11.44
C LYS A 133 -13.88 -1.70 -10.29
N GLU A 134 -13.88 -2.20 -9.06
CA GLU A 134 -14.32 -1.44 -7.87
C GLU A 134 -13.19 -0.63 -7.24
N VAL A 135 -11.94 -0.81 -7.70
CA VAL A 135 -10.76 -0.16 -7.15
C VAL A 135 -10.12 0.82 -8.14
N ARG A 136 -9.18 1.62 -7.65
CA ARG A 136 -8.50 2.66 -8.44
C ARG A 136 -7.09 2.24 -8.89
N ALA A 137 -6.84 0.94 -9.03
CA ALA A 137 -5.58 0.46 -9.58
C ALA A 137 -5.49 0.77 -11.08
N PRO A 138 -4.30 1.02 -11.66
CA PRO A 138 -4.15 1.33 -13.10
C PRO A 138 -4.87 0.34 -14.02
N GLN A 139 -4.83 -0.96 -13.67
CA GLN A 139 -5.46 -2.04 -14.40
C GLN A 139 -6.99 -1.93 -14.46
N SER A 140 -7.66 -1.27 -13.50
CA SER A 140 -9.11 -1.10 -13.53
C SER A 140 -9.56 -0.13 -14.64
N TYR A 141 -8.67 0.78 -15.04
CA TYR A 141 -8.85 1.74 -16.14
C TYR A 141 -8.28 1.24 -17.48
N GLY A 142 -7.67 0.06 -17.49
CA GLY A 142 -7.06 -0.52 -18.69
C GLY A 142 -5.60 -0.10 -18.94
N PHE A 143 -4.96 0.62 -18.01
CA PHE A 143 -3.55 0.98 -18.13
C PHE A 143 -2.65 -0.24 -17.88
N ARG A 144 -1.75 -0.51 -18.82
CA ARG A 144 -0.85 -1.68 -18.83
C ARG A 144 0.63 -1.31 -18.80
N SER A 145 0.95 -0.03 -18.94
CA SER A 145 2.32 0.46 -18.90
C SER A 145 2.44 1.74 -18.08
N LEU A 146 3.66 2.03 -17.64
CA LEU A 146 3.97 3.30 -16.98
C LEU A 146 3.63 4.49 -17.89
N ASP A 147 3.84 4.39 -19.20
CA ASP A 147 3.60 5.47 -20.15
C ASP A 147 2.12 5.80 -20.29
N GLU A 148 1.27 4.78 -20.38
CA GLU A 148 -0.18 4.96 -20.40
C GLU A 148 -0.68 5.65 -19.12
N LEU A 149 -0.17 5.21 -17.95
CA LEU A 149 -0.52 5.81 -16.67
C LEU A 149 -0.07 7.28 -16.58
N LEU A 150 1.18 7.56 -16.96
CA LEU A 150 1.73 8.91 -16.91
C LEU A 150 1.06 9.85 -17.91
N ASN A 151 0.75 9.37 -19.12
CA ASN A 151 0.02 10.17 -20.11
C ASN A 151 -1.34 10.59 -19.57
N PHE A 152 -2.07 9.69 -18.90
CA PHE A 152 -3.32 10.04 -18.24
C PHE A 152 -3.11 11.14 -17.17
N ILE A 153 -2.12 10.95 -16.28
CA ILE A 153 -1.83 11.92 -15.20
C ILE A 153 -1.42 13.29 -15.75
N TYR A 154 -0.54 13.34 -16.76
CA TYR A 154 0.02 14.60 -17.28
C TYR A 154 -0.86 15.31 -18.31
N VAL A 155 -1.75 14.60 -19.00
CA VAL A 155 -2.73 15.24 -19.89
C VAL A 155 -3.80 15.95 -19.07
N ASP A 156 -4.33 15.30 -18.02
CA ASP A 156 -5.34 15.92 -17.15
C ASP A 156 -4.78 17.16 -16.43
N MET A 157 -3.52 17.11 -15.95
CA MET A 157 -2.88 18.28 -15.32
C MET A 157 -2.58 19.45 -16.26
N ARG A 158 -2.62 19.26 -17.58
CA ARG A 158 -2.42 20.33 -18.59
C ARG A 158 -3.73 20.82 -19.21
N SER A 159 -4.85 20.16 -18.93
CA SER A 159 -6.18 20.59 -19.38
C SER A 159 -6.88 21.57 -18.43
N GLU A 160 -6.25 21.89 -17.29
CA GLU A 160 -6.73 22.88 -16.32
C GLU A 160 -6.04 24.26 -16.42
N ASP A 161 -5.22 24.49 -17.47
CA ASP A 161 -4.64 25.80 -17.82
C ASP A 161 -5.41 26.52 -18.94
#